data_AF-A0A6N6T824-F1
#
_entry.id   AF-A0A6N6T824-F1
#
_cell.length_a   1.000
_cell.length_b   1.000
_cell.length_c   1.000
_cell.angle_alpha   90.00
_cell.angle_beta   90.00
_cell.angle_gamma   90.00
#
_symmetry.space_group_name_H-M   'P 1'
#
loop_
_entity.id
_entity.type
_entity.pdbx_description
1 polymer ?
#
loop_
_entity_poly.entity_id
_entity_poly.type
_entity_poly.pdbx_seq_one_letter_code
_entity_poly.pdbx_strand_id
1 'polypeptide(L)'
;MILLLGGEKGGTGKSTLATNLAAWQAVQGRDVILVDTDVQRTAANWVDRRNLWNGVPVVQCAERRGNVFDALRDLAKRYEEVIVDAGGRDSEELRTALVAAHKVYVPLRASQPDLETSLHMNELVTLARGMNPALEARMLIALAPTNPSIKETADVQELLRELSAPAVEPEIDPAALEAFAAGAREQRGAKGELPPWDRFDPSDKPRYNVAIRLNDYQLAMLRYLAEARDTSQHKLLQKHLIPILKQLALEEFESNRVKSS
;
A
#
# COMPACT_ATOMS: atom_id res chain seq x y z
N MET A 1 -13.30 18.79 -4.82
CA MET A 1 -13.04 17.67 -5.75
C MET A 1 -13.04 16.36 -4.97
N ILE A 2 -13.47 15.24 -5.57
CA ILE A 2 -13.46 13.91 -4.90
C ILE A 2 -12.46 12.99 -5.62
N LEU A 3 -11.43 12.56 -4.90
CA LEU A 3 -10.37 11.65 -5.36
C LEU A 3 -10.48 10.33 -4.62
N LEU A 4 -10.70 9.24 -5.35
CA LEU A 4 -10.84 7.90 -4.79
C LEU A 4 -9.55 7.10 -4.99
N LEU A 5 -9.03 6.51 -3.91
CA LEU A 5 -8.01 5.48 -3.93
C LEU A 5 -8.73 4.13 -3.76
N GLY A 6 -9.01 3.48 -4.88
CA GLY A 6 -9.88 2.29 -4.95
C GLY A 6 -9.16 1.07 -5.50
N GLY A 7 -9.68 -0.13 -5.22
CA GLY A 7 -9.10 -1.37 -5.76
C GLY A 7 -9.37 -2.58 -4.88
N GLU A 8 -9.76 -3.69 -5.50
CA GLU A 8 -10.22 -4.89 -4.80
C GLU A 8 -9.13 -5.66 -4.07
N LYS A 9 -7.87 -5.47 -4.44
CA LYS A 9 -6.78 -6.21 -3.82
C LYS A 9 -6.23 -5.49 -2.60
N GLY A 10 -6.14 -6.20 -1.48
CA GLY A 10 -5.45 -5.73 -0.29
C GLY A 10 -3.94 -5.52 -0.51
N GLY A 11 -3.36 -4.54 0.18
CA GLY A 11 -1.90 -4.34 0.20
C GLY A 11 -1.28 -3.76 -1.07
N THR A 12 -2.06 -3.17 -1.97
CA THR A 12 -1.56 -2.48 -3.17
C THR A 12 -1.07 -1.05 -2.91
N GLY A 13 -1.26 -0.52 -1.70
CA GLY A 13 -0.80 0.83 -1.32
C GLY A 13 -1.87 1.91 -1.32
N LYS A 14 -3.17 1.56 -1.38
CA LYS A 14 -4.31 2.50 -1.33
C LYS A 14 -4.24 3.48 -0.15
N SER A 15 -4.27 2.98 1.08
CA SER A 15 -4.22 3.81 2.28
C SER A 15 -2.94 4.64 2.33
N THR A 16 -1.80 4.07 1.91
CA THR A 16 -0.53 4.79 1.84
C THR A 16 -0.61 5.98 0.88
N LEU A 17 -1.15 5.80 -0.33
CA LEU A 17 -1.32 6.89 -1.29
C LEU A 17 -2.33 7.92 -0.79
N ALA A 18 -3.45 7.47 -0.22
CA ALA A 18 -4.49 8.35 0.30
C ALA A 18 -3.97 9.26 1.42
N THR A 19 -3.24 8.69 2.38
CA THR A 19 -2.67 9.45 3.50
C THR A 19 -1.59 10.43 3.04
N ASN A 20 -0.73 10.02 2.09
CA ASN A 20 0.32 10.89 1.57
C ASN A 20 -0.25 12.05 0.76
N LEU A 21 -1.25 11.78 -0.08
CA LEU A 21 -1.94 12.82 -0.85
C LEU A 21 -2.63 13.82 0.08
N ALA A 22 -3.28 13.34 1.14
CA ALA A 22 -3.91 14.21 2.14
C ALA A 22 -2.88 15.07 2.88
N ALA A 23 -1.75 14.48 3.28
CA ALA A 23 -0.66 15.21 3.91
C ALA A 23 -0.12 16.32 2.99
N TRP A 24 0.15 15.98 1.74
CA TRP A 24 0.71 16.89 0.76
C TRP A 24 -0.25 18.06 0.47
N GLN A 25 -1.52 17.78 0.22
CA GLN A 25 -2.54 18.82 -0.02
C GLN A 25 -2.69 19.75 1.19
N ALA A 26 -2.65 19.22 2.41
CA ALA A 26 -2.68 20.02 3.63
C ALA A 26 -1.43 20.91 3.77
N VAL A 27 -0.24 20.41 3.40
CA VAL A 27 1.00 21.19 3.36
C VAL A 27 0.94 22.30 2.29
N GLN A 28 0.25 22.08 1.18
CA GLN A 28 -0.02 23.10 0.17
C GLN A 28 -1.10 24.12 0.61
N GLY A 29 -1.62 24.02 1.83
CA GLY A 29 -2.62 24.94 2.37
C GLY A 29 -4.05 24.72 1.86
N ARG A 30 -4.31 23.58 1.21
CA ARG A 30 -5.65 23.24 0.68
C ARG A 30 -6.52 22.66 1.78
N ASP A 31 -7.81 22.96 1.74
CA ASP A 31 -8.77 22.41 2.68
C ASP A 31 -9.15 20.96 2.29
N VAL A 32 -8.57 20.00 3.01
CA VAL A 32 -8.60 18.58 2.68
C VAL A 32 -9.22 17.74 3.78
N ILE A 33 -10.10 16.82 3.38
CA ILE A 33 -10.61 15.75 4.25
C ILE A 33 -10.29 14.37 3.67
N LEU A 34 -9.79 13.48 4.54
CA LEU A 34 -9.59 12.07 4.25
C LEU A 34 -10.79 11.26 4.75
N VAL A 35 -11.48 10.56 3.86
CA VAL A 35 -12.60 9.69 4.16
C VAL A 35 -12.11 8.24 4.15
N ASP A 36 -12.02 7.62 5.32
CA ASP A 36 -11.65 6.21 5.46
C ASP A 36 -12.91 5.35 5.43
N THR A 37 -13.03 4.48 4.42
CA THR A 37 -14.16 3.56 4.29
C THR A 37 -13.81 2.12 4.66
N ASP A 38 -12.56 1.82 5.01
CA ASP A 38 -12.12 0.48 5.39
C ASP A 38 -12.40 0.21 6.88
N VAL A 39 -12.97 -0.95 7.17
CA VAL A 39 -13.17 -1.46 8.53
C VAL A 39 -11.86 -1.59 9.32
N GLN A 40 -10.71 -1.71 8.65
CA GLN A 40 -9.39 -1.75 9.29
C GLN A 40 -8.92 -0.39 9.81
N ARG A 41 -9.57 0.71 9.39
CA ARG A 41 -9.28 2.09 9.86
C ARG A 41 -7.82 2.50 9.62
N THR A 42 -7.17 1.97 8.58
CA THR A 42 -5.73 2.18 8.35
C THR A 42 -5.41 3.66 8.15
N ALA A 43 -6.21 4.36 7.36
CA ALA A 43 -6.06 5.78 7.08
C ALA A 43 -6.47 6.65 8.27
N ALA A 44 -7.59 6.34 8.94
CA ALA A 44 -8.04 7.06 10.13
C ALA A 44 -7.01 6.98 11.26
N ASN A 45 -6.52 5.79 11.58
CA ASN A 45 -5.48 5.59 12.59
C ASN A 45 -4.18 6.33 12.23
N TRP A 46 -3.87 6.49 10.94
CA TRP A 46 -2.73 7.28 10.50
C TRP A 46 -2.96 8.78 10.74
N VAL A 47 -4.15 9.31 10.46
CA VAL A 47 -4.50 10.71 10.71
C VAL A 47 -4.43 11.02 12.20
N ASP A 48 -4.99 10.15 13.03
CA ASP A 48 -4.94 10.29 14.49
C ASP A 48 -3.48 10.44 14.98
N ARG A 49 -2.60 9.55 14.53
CA ARG A 49 -1.17 9.62 14.88
C ARG A 49 -0.50 10.87 14.33
N ARG A 50 -0.77 11.25 13.08
CA ARG A 50 -0.13 12.42 12.45
C ARG A 50 -0.52 13.72 13.14
N ASN A 51 -1.79 13.88 13.49
CA ASN A 51 -2.29 15.13 14.09
C ASN A 51 -1.80 15.35 15.53
N LEU A 52 -1.16 14.36 16.16
CA LEU A 52 -0.44 14.53 17.43
C LEU A 52 0.89 15.29 17.27
N TRP A 53 1.39 15.43 16.04
CA TRP A 53 2.65 16.11 15.78
C TRP A 53 2.44 17.61 15.67
N ASN A 54 3.24 18.36 16.45
CA ASN A 54 3.29 19.81 16.35
C ASN A 54 4.06 20.23 15.09
N GLY A 55 3.60 21.31 14.44
CA GLY A 55 4.31 21.92 13.30
C GLY A 55 3.90 21.39 11.92
N VAL A 56 2.91 20.50 11.82
CA VAL A 56 2.30 20.09 10.55
C VAL A 56 0.84 20.53 10.44
N PRO A 57 0.34 20.92 9.26
CA PRO A 57 -1.07 21.28 9.08
C PRO A 57 -1.98 20.10 9.41
N VAL A 58 -3.11 20.33 10.10
CA VAL A 58 -4.04 19.26 10.47
C VAL A 58 -4.70 18.67 9.23
N VAL A 59 -4.80 17.34 9.17
CA VAL A 59 -5.62 16.63 8.17
C VAL A 59 -6.91 16.21 8.83
N GLN A 60 -8.06 16.63 8.29
CA GLN A 60 -9.36 16.18 8.79
C GLN A 60 -9.63 14.75 8.32
N CYS A 61 -10.27 13.94 9.17
CA CYS A 61 -10.67 12.58 8.81
C CYS A 61 -12.13 12.31 9.18
N ALA A 62 -12.83 11.60 8.29
CA ALA A 62 -14.15 11.06 8.56
C ALA A 62 -14.19 9.57 8.21
N GLU A 63 -14.82 8.78 9.08
CA GLU A 63 -15.08 7.38 8.79
C GLU A 63 -16.51 7.22 8.27
N ARG A 64 -16.67 6.49 7.17
CA ARG A 64 -17.98 6.21 6.56
C ARG A 64 -18.06 4.75 6.12
N ARG A 65 -19.24 4.14 6.23
CA ARG A 65 -19.50 2.74 5.87
C ARG A 65 -20.85 2.65 5.15
N GLY A 66 -21.07 1.57 4.41
CA GLY A 66 -22.24 1.37 3.54
C GLY A 66 -22.25 2.36 2.37
N ASN A 67 -23.43 2.87 2.03
CA ASN A 67 -23.56 3.86 0.96
C ASN A 67 -22.93 5.21 1.36
N VAL A 68 -21.83 5.57 0.70
CA VAL A 68 -21.09 6.82 0.96
C VAL A 68 -21.41 7.94 -0.04
N PHE A 69 -22.28 7.71 -1.03
CA PHE A 69 -22.51 8.63 -2.15
C PHE A 69 -22.89 10.05 -1.71
N ASP A 70 -23.98 10.19 -0.97
CA ASP A 70 -24.46 11.51 -0.54
C ASP A 70 -23.50 12.17 0.45
N ALA A 71 -22.88 11.37 1.33
CA ALA A 71 -21.90 11.85 2.29
C ALA A 71 -20.67 12.46 1.60
N LEU A 72 -20.14 11.79 0.56
CA LEU A 72 -19.00 12.30 -0.21
C LEU A 72 -19.36 13.57 -0.98
N ARG A 73 -20.56 13.63 -1.57
CA ARG A 73 -21.02 14.84 -2.27
C ARG A 73 -21.24 16.03 -1.34
N ASP A 74 -21.72 15.78 -0.13
CA ASP A 74 -21.88 16.83 0.88
C ASP A 74 -20.52 17.34 1.40
N LEU A 75 -19.57 16.43 1.62
CA LEU A 75 -18.20 16.81 1.97
C LEU A 75 -17.52 17.61 0.86
N ALA A 76 -17.76 17.28 -0.41
CA ALA A 76 -17.20 18.01 -1.55
C ALA A 76 -17.73 19.44 -1.71
N LYS A 77 -18.81 19.81 -1.01
CA LYS A 77 -19.29 21.21 -0.93
C LYS A 77 -18.58 22.00 0.17
N ARG A 78 -17.98 21.30 1.15
CA ARG A 78 -17.40 21.89 2.36
C ARG A 78 -15.87 21.93 2.32
N TYR A 79 -15.26 20.99 1.61
CA TYR A 79 -13.81 20.87 1.46
C TYR A 79 -13.41 21.05 0.00
N GLU A 80 -12.26 21.68 -0.22
CA GLU A 80 -11.68 21.78 -1.57
C GLU A 80 -11.34 20.40 -2.13
N GLU A 81 -10.86 19.49 -1.27
CA GLU A 81 -10.36 18.18 -1.63
C GLU A 81 -10.89 17.10 -0.68
N VAL A 82 -11.60 16.11 -1.23
CA VAL A 82 -12.11 14.94 -0.52
C VAL A 82 -11.36 13.74 -1.05
N ILE A 83 -10.46 13.18 -0.23
CA ILE A 83 -9.68 12.00 -0.57
C ILE A 83 -10.35 10.81 0.08
N VAL A 84 -10.68 9.77 -0.68
CA VAL A 84 -11.38 8.58 -0.19
C VAL A 84 -10.43 7.38 -0.22
N ASP A 85 -10.19 6.76 0.92
CA ASP A 85 -9.46 5.49 1.03
C ASP A 85 -10.47 4.35 1.08
N ALA A 86 -10.58 3.59 -0.01
CA ALA A 86 -11.46 2.44 -0.07
C ALA A 86 -10.75 1.14 0.31
N GLY A 87 -11.47 0.27 1.01
CA GLY A 87 -10.97 -1.03 1.43
C GLY A 87 -10.54 -1.92 0.25
N GLY A 88 -9.68 -2.90 0.55
CA GLY A 88 -9.20 -3.89 -0.42
C GLY A 88 -10.19 -5.00 -0.71
N ARG A 89 -11.37 -4.65 -1.24
CA ARG A 89 -12.41 -5.57 -1.71
C ARG A 89 -13.45 -4.83 -2.56
N ASP A 90 -14.15 -5.56 -3.41
CA ASP A 90 -15.43 -5.09 -3.92
C ASP A 90 -16.41 -4.88 -2.75
N SER A 91 -16.93 -3.67 -2.62
CA SER A 91 -17.74 -3.26 -1.48
C SER A 91 -18.75 -2.20 -1.87
N GLU A 92 -19.82 -2.08 -1.09
CA GLU A 92 -20.79 -1.00 -1.27
C GLU A 92 -20.11 0.37 -1.19
N GLU A 93 -19.15 0.52 -0.28
CA GLU A 93 -18.35 1.73 -0.13
C GLU A 93 -17.56 2.05 -1.41
N LEU A 94 -16.85 1.08 -1.99
CA LEU A 94 -16.09 1.26 -3.22
C LEU A 94 -17.03 1.62 -4.39
N ARG A 95 -18.12 0.88 -4.57
CA ARG A 95 -19.08 1.07 -5.67
C ARG A 95 -19.76 2.44 -5.57
N THR A 96 -20.25 2.82 -4.40
CA THR A 96 -20.92 4.12 -4.22
C THR A 96 -19.93 5.29 -4.26
N ALA A 97 -18.68 5.09 -3.84
CA ALA A 97 -17.62 6.08 -4.02
C ALA A 97 -17.25 6.30 -5.49
N LEU A 98 -17.21 5.24 -6.32
CA LEU A 98 -16.97 5.38 -7.77
C LEU A 98 -18.03 6.27 -8.44
N VAL A 99 -19.29 6.12 -8.04
CA VAL A 99 -20.40 6.95 -8.58
C VAL A 99 -20.29 8.41 -8.11
N ALA A 100 -19.71 8.69 -6.95
CA ALA A 100 -19.51 10.05 -6.44
C ALA A 100 -18.19 10.71 -6.90
N ALA A 101 -17.16 9.91 -7.22
CA ALA A 101 -15.80 10.39 -7.44
C ALA A 101 -15.66 11.20 -8.74
N HIS A 102 -14.76 12.19 -8.72
CA HIS A 102 -14.33 12.87 -9.95
C HIS A 102 -13.22 12.07 -10.63
N LYS A 103 -12.29 11.55 -9.81
CA LYS A 103 -11.20 10.68 -10.28
C LYS A 103 -11.05 9.48 -9.37
N VAL A 104 -10.76 8.32 -9.96
CA VAL A 104 -10.31 7.13 -9.25
C VAL A 104 -8.90 6.75 -9.68
N TYR A 105 -8.05 6.51 -8.68
CA TYR A 105 -6.75 5.93 -8.84
C TYR A 105 -6.77 4.51 -8.30
N VAL A 106 -6.39 3.55 -9.15
CA VAL A 106 -6.35 2.12 -8.82
C VAL A 106 -4.90 1.69 -8.73
N PRO A 107 -4.31 1.62 -7.53
CA PRO A 107 -2.96 1.10 -7.38
C PRO A 107 -2.94 -0.41 -7.56
N LEU A 108 -2.04 -0.88 -8.41
CA LEU A 108 -1.75 -2.29 -8.69
C LEU A 108 -0.25 -2.53 -8.57
N ARG A 109 0.16 -3.77 -8.28
CA ARG A 109 1.58 -4.15 -8.44
C ARG A 109 1.81 -4.65 -9.87
N ALA A 110 3.05 -4.67 -10.30
CA ALA A 110 3.44 -5.23 -11.59
C ALA A 110 3.49 -6.78 -11.53
N SER A 111 2.35 -7.44 -11.30
CA SER A 111 2.28 -8.91 -11.25
C SER A 111 1.04 -9.48 -11.94
N GLN A 112 1.10 -10.72 -12.44
CA GLN A 112 -0.03 -11.35 -13.14
C GLN A 112 -1.36 -11.33 -12.35
N PRO A 113 -1.42 -11.67 -11.05
CA PRO A 113 -2.67 -11.60 -10.29
C PRO A 113 -3.23 -10.18 -10.14
N ASP A 114 -2.39 -9.15 -10.30
CA ASP A 114 -2.86 -7.76 -10.30
C ASP A 114 -3.51 -7.38 -11.65
N LEU A 115 -3.10 -8.01 -12.76
CA LEU A 115 -3.74 -7.84 -14.06
C LEU A 115 -5.17 -8.42 -14.08
N GLU A 116 -5.39 -9.58 -13.45
CA GLU A 116 -6.75 -10.14 -13.33
C GLU A 116 -7.66 -9.22 -12.51
N THR A 117 -7.13 -8.62 -11.43
CA THR A 117 -7.87 -7.66 -10.61
C THR A 117 -8.16 -6.36 -11.38
N SER A 118 -7.29 -5.97 -12.32
CA SER A 118 -7.47 -4.76 -13.10
C SER A 118 -8.65 -4.88 -14.09
N LEU A 119 -8.90 -6.07 -14.63
CA LEU A 119 -10.06 -6.35 -15.47
C LEU A 119 -11.37 -6.16 -14.71
N HIS A 120 -11.48 -6.73 -13.50
CA HIS A 120 -12.68 -6.57 -12.67
C HIS A 120 -12.88 -5.12 -12.24
N MET A 121 -11.80 -4.41 -11.88
CA MET A 121 -11.88 -2.98 -11.60
C MET A 121 -12.36 -2.16 -12.81
N ASN A 122 -12.00 -2.56 -14.04
CA ASN A 122 -12.49 -1.92 -15.25
C ASN A 122 -14.00 -2.12 -15.45
N GLU A 123 -14.52 -3.31 -15.12
CA GLU A 123 -15.97 -3.57 -15.12
C GLU A 123 -16.69 -2.67 -14.11
N LEU A 124 -16.20 -2.57 -12.87
CA LEU A 124 -16.79 -1.70 -11.86
C LEU A 124 -16.78 -0.22 -12.28
N VAL A 125 -15.67 0.26 -12.85
CA VAL A 125 -15.57 1.62 -13.40
C VAL A 125 -16.55 1.83 -14.54
N THR A 126 -16.70 0.85 -15.43
CA THR A 126 -17.65 0.92 -16.56
C THR A 126 -19.09 1.00 -16.07
N LEU A 127 -19.47 0.18 -15.09
CA LEU A 127 -20.77 0.25 -14.45
C LEU A 127 -21.01 1.59 -13.77
N ALA A 128 -20.01 2.10 -13.02
CA ALA A 128 -20.10 3.39 -12.37
C ALA A 128 -20.25 4.55 -13.37
N ARG A 129 -19.58 4.48 -14.53
CA ARG A 129 -19.70 5.48 -15.61
C ARG A 129 -21.08 5.56 -16.21
N GLY A 130 -21.89 4.49 -16.13
CA GLY A 130 -23.30 4.54 -16.49
C GLY A 130 -24.10 5.55 -15.66
N MET A 131 -23.68 5.81 -14.42
CA MET A 131 -24.30 6.79 -13.50
C MET A 131 -23.44 8.06 -13.32
N ASN A 132 -22.14 7.98 -13.60
CA ASN A 132 -21.17 9.07 -13.49
C ASN A 132 -20.27 9.13 -14.75
N PRO A 133 -20.79 9.65 -15.88
CA PRO A 133 -20.05 9.65 -17.15
C PRO A 133 -18.74 10.45 -17.12
N ALA A 134 -18.59 11.37 -16.17
CA ALA A 134 -17.41 12.22 -16.00
C ALA A 134 -16.27 11.56 -15.20
N LEU A 135 -16.45 10.35 -14.70
CA LEU A 135 -15.44 9.65 -13.90
C LEU A 135 -14.16 9.38 -14.71
N GLU A 136 -13.07 10.04 -14.34
CA GLU A 136 -11.72 9.69 -14.81
C GLU A 136 -11.17 8.52 -13.99
N ALA A 137 -10.77 7.44 -14.65
CA ALA A 137 -10.13 6.30 -14.00
C ALA A 137 -8.69 6.17 -14.49
N ARG A 138 -7.77 6.02 -13.54
CA ARG A 138 -6.34 5.84 -13.81
C ARG A 138 -5.81 4.68 -13.01
N MET A 139 -5.00 3.85 -13.66
CA MET A 139 -4.28 2.77 -13.01
C MET A 139 -2.87 3.27 -12.64
N LEU A 140 -2.44 2.97 -11.42
CA LEU A 140 -1.13 3.36 -10.89
C LEU A 140 -0.32 2.10 -10.60
N ILE A 141 0.88 2.00 -11.16
CA ILE A 141 1.81 0.94 -10.78
C ILE A 141 2.45 1.35 -9.46
N ALA A 142 1.95 0.77 -8.37
CA ALA A 142 2.46 0.95 -7.03
C ALA A 142 3.40 -0.20 -6.65
N LEU A 143 4.34 0.08 -5.75
CA LEU A 143 5.33 -0.91 -5.29
C LEU A 143 6.18 -1.47 -6.44
N ALA A 144 6.40 -0.68 -7.50
CA ALA A 144 7.26 -1.05 -8.61
C ALA A 144 8.70 -1.28 -8.12
N PRO A 145 9.39 -2.33 -8.59
CA PRO A 145 10.79 -2.52 -8.27
C PRO A 145 11.61 -1.33 -8.77
N THR A 146 12.47 -0.77 -7.92
CA THR A 146 13.36 0.35 -8.27
C THR A 146 14.56 -0.10 -9.11
N ASN A 147 14.65 -1.38 -9.46
CA ASN A 147 15.72 -1.93 -10.28
C ASN A 147 15.37 -1.78 -11.78
N PRO A 148 16.09 -0.95 -12.54
CA PRO A 148 15.79 -0.69 -13.95
C PRO A 148 15.97 -1.91 -14.87
N SER A 149 16.55 -3.01 -14.40
CA SER A 149 16.67 -4.26 -15.17
C SER A 149 15.40 -5.13 -15.17
N ILE A 150 14.41 -4.81 -14.33
CA ILE A 150 13.16 -5.58 -14.23
C ILE A 150 12.15 -5.03 -15.24
N LYS A 151 11.82 -5.86 -16.24
CA LYS A 151 10.93 -5.49 -17.35
C LYS A 151 9.44 -5.58 -17.03
N GLU A 152 9.04 -6.19 -15.91
CA GLU A 152 7.63 -6.38 -15.53
C GLU A 152 6.84 -5.06 -15.48
N THR A 153 7.46 -3.96 -15.04
CA THR A 153 6.82 -2.63 -15.07
C THR A 153 6.53 -2.18 -16.50
N ALA A 154 7.45 -2.40 -17.44
CA ALA A 154 7.28 -2.05 -18.85
C ALA A 154 6.23 -2.93 -19.54
N ASP A 155 6.23 -4.24 -19.26
CA ASP A 155 5.26 -5.19 -19.82
C ASP A 155 3.84 -4.89 -19.33
N VAL A 156 3.68 -4.55 -18.03
CA VAL A 156 2.39 -4.13 -17.47
C VAL A 156 1.94 -2.79 -18.04
N GLN A 157 2.86 -1.84 -18.27
CA GLN A 157 2.51 -0.58 -18.94
C GLN A 157 1.98 -0.79 -20.35
N GLU A 158 2.58 -1.70 -21.12
CA GLU A 158 2.13 -2.03 -22.47
C GLU A 158 0.72 -2.64 -22.45
N LEU A 159 0.47 -3.61 -21.55
CA LEU A 159 -0.85 -4.22 -21.39
C LEU A 159 -1.92 -3.21 -20.93
N LEU A 160 -1.56 -2.27 -20.05
CA LEU A 160 -2.48 -1.22 -19.60
C LEU A 160 -2.86 -0.23 -20.71
N ARG A 161 -1.94 0.06 -21.64
CA ARG A 161 -2.23 0.88 -22.82
C ARG A 161 -3.23 0.18 -23.75
N GLU A 162 -3.11 -1.13 -23.92
CA GLU A 162 -4.06 -1.93 -24.73
C GLU A 162 -5.46 -1.96 -24.12
N LEU A 163 -5.58 -1.92 -22.79
CA LEU A 163 -6.86 -1.93 -22.06
C LEU A 163 -7.61 -0.58 -22.06
N SER A 164 -7.16 0.43 -22.83
CA SER A 164 -7.80 1.75 -22.94
C SER A 164 -7.93 2.52 -21.61
N ALA A 165 -7.09 2.21 -20.62
CA ALA A 165 -6.92 3.00 -19.42
C ALA A 165 -5.65 3.84 -19.58
N PRO A 166 -5.71 5.18 -19.61
CA PRO A 166 -4.51 5.99 -19.64
C PRO A 166 -3.71 5.74 -18.35
N ALA A 167 -2.64 4.95 -18.45
CA ALA A 167 -1.62 4.83 -17.43
C ALA A 167 -0.90 6.17 -17.34
N VAL A 168 -1.16 6.93 -16.28
CA VAL A 168 -0.45 8.18 -16.01
C VAL A 168 0.59 7.86 -14.96
N GLU A 169 1.86 7.87 -15.35
CA GLU A 169 2.95 7.96 -14.39
C GLU A 169 2.83 9.33 -13.70
N PRO A 170 2.68 9.39 -12.36
CA PRO A 170 2.87 10.66 -11.67
C PRO A 170 4.34 11.06 -11.83
N GLU A 171 4.59 12.28 -12.29
CA GLU A 171 5.93 12.84 -12.35
C GLU A 171 6.52 12.82 -10.93
N ILE A 172 7.57 12.04 -10.73
CA ILE A 172 8.21 11.90 -9.42
C ILE A 172 9.09 13.12 -9.23
N ASP A 173 8.68 14.04 -8.35
CA ASP A 173 9.55 15.11 -7.87
C ASP A 173 10.60 14.50 -6.92
N PRO A 174 11.88 14.42 -7.34
CA PRO A 174 12.93 13.79 -6.54
C PRO A 174 13.17 14.56 -5.23
N ALA A 175 12.96 15.87 -5.22
CA ALA A 175 13.14 16.70 -4.03
C ALA A 175 12.01 16.48 -3.01
N ALA A 176 10.77 16.29 -3.48
CA ALA A 176 9.65 15.94 -2.62
C ALA A 176 9.80 14.52 -2.03
N LEU A 177 10.33 13.58 -2.81
CA LEU A 177 10.63 12.21 -2.35
C LEU A 177 11.76 12.20 -1.31
N GLU A 178 12.82 12.99 -1.51
CA GLU A 178 13.90 13.17 -0.54
C GLU A 178 13.42 13.85 0.75
N ALA A 179 12.58 14.89 0.66
CA ALA A 179 11.97 15.54 1.81
C ALA A 179 11.05 14.59 2.60
N PHE A 180 10.27 13.76 1.91
CA PHE A 180 9.43 12.73 2.51
C PHE A 180 10.27 11.63 3.20
N ALA A 181 11.33 11.16 2.55
CA ALA A 181 12.25 10.17 3.11
C ALA A 181 13.07 10.73 4.29
N ALA A 182 13.39 12.03 4.27
CA ALA A 182 14.04 12.72 5.37
C ALA A 182 13.12 12.85 6.59
N GLY A 183 11.83 13.17 6.39
CA GLY A 183 10.82 13.17 7.45
C GLY A 183 10.52 11.77 8.02
N ALA A 184 10.64 10.72 7.19
CA ALA A 184 10.49 9.34 7.64
C ALA A 184 11.71 8.79 8.42
N ARG A 185 12.84 9.51 8.43
CA ARG A 185 14.06 9.12 9.17
C ARG A 185 14.08 9.59 10.63
N GLU A 186 13.13 10.43 11.06
CA GLU A 186 12.99 10.83 12.45
C GLU A 186 11.67 10.30 13.06
N GLN A 187 11.63 9.02 13.40
CA GLN A 187 11.00 8.58 14.66
C GLN A 187 11.38 7.14 15.02
N ARG A 188 12.49 7.01 15.75
CA ARG A 188 12.68 5.90 16.69
C ARG A 188 12.01 6.28 18.02
N GLY A 189 11.01 5.50 18.41
CA GLY A 189 10.59 5.27 19.81
C GLY A 189 9.80 6.38 20.50
N ALA A 190 8.49 6.17 20.66
CA ALA A 190 7.78 6.74 21.79
C ALA A 190 8.31 6.11 23.09
N LYS A 191 8.69 6.94 24.06
CA LYS A 191 9.13 6.50 25.40
C LYS A 191 8.02 5.68 26.07
N GLY A 192 8.33 4.43 26.43
CA GLY A 192 7.60 3.68 27.45
C GLY A 192 7.00 2.34 27.04
N GLU A 193 6.89 2.04 25.74
CA GLU A 193 6.52 0.67 25.31
C GLU A 193 7.77 -0.19 25.19
N LEU A 194 7.81 -1.27 25.99
CA LEU A 194 8.86 -2.27 25.85
C LEU A 194 8.77 -2.86 24.44
N PRO A 195 9.86 -2.83 23.68
CA PRO A 195 9.86 -3.27 22.30
C PRO A 195 9.54 -4.77 22.17
N PRO A 196 9.11 -5.23 20.98
CA PRO A 196 8.61 -6.60 20.76
C PRO A 196 9.58 -7.73 21.16
N TRP A 197 10.88 -7.44 21.24
CA TRP A 197 11.93 -8.39 21.62
C TRP A 197 12.02 -8.65 23.12
N ASP A 198 11.44 -7.80 23.98
CA ASP A 198 11.47 -7.98 25.45
C ASP A 198 10.45 -9.02 25.95
N ARG A 199 9.59 -9.56 25.07
CA ARG A 199 8.63 -10.64 25.38
C ARG A 199 8.91 -11.93 24.60
N PHE A 200 10.08 -12.05 23.99
CA PHE A 200 10.43 -13.21 23.18
C PHE A 200 10.80 -14.41 24.06
N ASP A 201 9.89 -15.38 24.18
CA ASP A 201 10.16 -16.70 24.73
C ASP A 201 10.49 -17.68 23.57
N PRO A 202 11.73 -18.18 23.48
CA PRO A 202 12.14 -19.09 22.40
C PRO A 202 11.48 -20.49 22.47
N SER A 203 10.78 -20.82 23.57
CA SER A 203 9.99 -22.04 23.70
C SER A 203 8.53 -21.89 23.26
N ASP A 204 8.07 -20.66 23.03
CA ASP A 204 6.72 -20.37 22.55
C ASP A 204 6.58 -20.74 21.06
N LYS A 205 5.42 -21.30 20.67
CA LYS A 205 5.13 -21.52 19.24
C LYS A 205 5.09 -20.16 18.53
N PRO A 206 5.73 -20.00 17.35
CA PRO A 206 5.80 -18.71 16.67
C PRO A 206 4.39 -18.18 16.40
N ARG A 207 4.04 -17.06 17.06
CA ARG A 207 2.72 -16.41 16.95
C ARG A 207 2.58 -15.54 15.69
N TYR A 208 3.68 -15.32 14.96
CA TYR A 208 3.74 -14.48 13.77
C TYR A 208 4.40 -15.23 12.62
N ASN A 209 3.74 -15.21 11.46
CA ASN A 209 4.32 -15.73 10.22
C ASN A 209 5.40 -14.76 9.73
N VAL A 210 6.65 -15.22 9.65
CA VAL A 210 7.73 -14.47 8.99
C VAL A 210 7.67 -14.78 7.50
N ALA A 211 7.23 -13.80 6.71
CA ALA A 211 7.20 -13.90 5.25
C ALA A 211 8.51 -13.37 4.67
N ILE A 212 9.28 -14.23 4.00
CA ILE A 212 10.51 -13.87 3.31
C ILE A 212 10.20 -13.75 1.82
N ARG A 213 10.41 -12.57 1.24
CA ARG A 213 10.33 -12.38 -0.21
C ARG A 213 11.71 -12.53 -0.83
N LEU A 214 11.80 -13.42 -1.81
CA LEU A 214 12.95 -13.54 -2.69
C LEU A 214 12.74 -12.62 -3.89
N ASN A 215 13.80 -11.96 -4.35
CA ASN A 215 13.78 -11.21 -5.61
C ASN A 215 13.90 -12.17 -6.81
N ASP A 216 13.69 -11.66 -8.02
CA ASP A 216 13.61 -12.49 -9.23
C ASP A 216 14.90 -13.26 -9.52
N TYR A 217 16.05 -12.65 -9.25
CA TYR A 217 17.35 -13.32 -9.36
C TYR A 217 17.46 -14.50 -8.38
N GLN A 218 17.10 -14.28 -7.11
CA GLN A 218 17.10 -15.31 -6.09
C GLN A 218 16.10 -16.43 -6.42
N LEU A 219 14.94 -16.08 -7.00
CA LEU A 219 13.94 -17.05 -7.42
C LEU A 219 14.41 -17.89 -8.62
N ALA A 220 15.04 -17.25 -9.60
CA ALA A 220 15.62 -17.91 -10.77
C ALA A 220 16.79 -18.82 -10.37
N MET A 221 17.66 -18.35 -9.47
CA MET A 221 18.73 -19.16 -8.89
C MET A 221 18.18 -20.36 -8.10
N LEU A 222 17.13 -20.16 -7.31
CA LEU A 222 16.48 -21.23 -6.57
C LEU A 222 15.87 -22.29 -7.51
N ARG A 223 15.22 -21.86 -8.60
CA ARG A 223 14.71 -22.74 -9.66
C ARG A 223 15.83 -23.54 -10.30
N TYR A 224 16.89 -22.87 -10.73
CA TYR A 224 18.06 -23.50 -11.34
C TYR A 224 18.69 -24.55 -10.41
N LEU A 225 18.88 -24.22 -9.14
CA LEU A 225 19.46 -25.14 -8.15
C LEU A 225 18.53 -26.31 -7.81
N ALA A 226 17.21 -26.10 -7.86
CA ALA A 226 16.20 -27.14 -7.66
C ALA A 226 16.24 -28.17 -8.79
N GLU A 227 16.30 -27.70 -10.04
CA GLU A 227 16.42 -28.54 -11.22
C GLU A 227 17.76 -29.29 -11.24
N ALA A 228 18.88 -28.60 -10.99
CA ALA A 228 20.21 -29.20 -11.00
C ALA A 228 20.41 -30.29 -9.92
N ARG A 229 19.57 -30.32 -8.88
CA ARG A 229 19.65 -31.28 -7.76
C ARG A 229 18.46 -32.24 -7.70
N ASP A 230 17.62 -32.26 -8.74
CA ASP A 230 16.40 -33.05 -8.83
C ASP A 230 15.57 -32.99 -7.52
N THR A 231 15.28 -31.77 -7.07
CA THR A 231 14.54 -31.55 -5.83
C THR A 231 13.62 -30.35 -5.94
N SER A 232 12.66 -30.23 -5.01
CA SER A 232 11.78 -29.07 -4.98
C SER A 232 12.46 -27.85 -4.38
N GLN A 233 12.13 -26.66 -4.87
CA GLN A 233 12.53 -25.38 -4.29
C GLN A 233 12.20 -25.29 -2.79
N HIS A 234 11.03 -25.81 -2.36
CA HIS A 234 10.64 -25.85 -0.96
C HIS A 234 11.61 -26.67 -0.10
N LYS A 235 11.99 -27.87 -0.55
CA LYS A 235 12.98 -28.72 0.14
C LYS A 235 14.37 -28.06 0.19
N LEU A 236 14.79 -27.37 -0.86
CA LEU A 236 16.04 -26.59 -0.87
C LEU A 236 16.03 -25.46 0.16
N LEU A 237 14.95 -24.69 0.22
CA LEU A 237 14.78 -23.63 1.20
C LEU A 237 14.78 -24.18 2.63
N GLN A 238 14.04 -25.27 2.89
CA GLN A 238 14.02 -25.91 4.21
C GLN A 238 15.39 -26.47 4.62
N LYS A 239 16.16 -27.02 3.67
CA LYS A 239 17.44 -27.66 3.96
C LYS A 239 18.59 -26.66 4.12
N HIS A 240 18.54 -25.52 3.45
CA HIS A 240 19.68 -24.59 3.38
C HIS A 240 19.36 -23.19 3.90
N LEU A 241 18.24 -22.58 3.51
CA LEU A 241 17.95 -21.19 3.90
C LEU A 241 17.45 -21.10 5.34
N ILE A 242 16.46 -21.93 5.71
CA ILE A 242 15.86 -21.89 7.04
C ILE A 242 16.89 -22.14 8.17
N PRO A 243 17.81 -23.12 8.08
CA PRO A 243 18.82 -23.35 9.11
C PRO A 243 19.77 -22.16 9.29
N ILE A 244 20.21 -21.53 8.19
CA ILE A 244 21.07 -20.34 8.22
C ILE A 244 20.35 -19.18 8.89
N LEU A 245 19.09 -18.93 8.51
CA LEU A 245 18.30 -17.85 9.13
C LEU A 245 18.05 -18.10 10.61
N LYS A 246 17.80 -19.35 11.02
CA LYS A 246 17.69 -19.71 12.44
C LYS A 246 18.99 -19.47 13.17
N GLN A 247 20.13 -19.85 12.59
CA GLN A 247 21.44 -19.63 13.18
C GLN A 247 21.73 -18.13 13.34
N LEU A 248 21.57 -17.34 12.28
CA LEU A 248 21.76 -15.89 12.33
C LEU A 248 20.84 -15.21 13.35
N ALA A 249 19.59 -15.66 13.45
CA ALA A 249 18.67 -15.14 14.46
C ALA A 249 19.12 -15.48 15.89
N LEU A 250 19.67 -16.66 16.12
CA LEU A 250 20.22 -17.08 17.42
C LEU A 250 21.51 -16.32 17.76
N GLU A 251 22.42 -16.14 16.80
CA GLU A 251 23.66 -15.37 16.97
C GLU A 251 23.36 -13.89 17.28
N GLU A 252 22.38 -13.30 16.60
CA GLU A 252 21.92 -11.94 16.88
C GLU A 252 21.26 -11.84 18.26
N PHE A 253 20.49 -12.86 18.67
CA PHE A 253 19.90 -12.92 20.01
C PHE A 253 20.95 -13.02 21.12
N GLU A 254 21.96 -13.88 20.94
CA GLU A 254 23.06 -14.07 21.91
C GLU A 254 23.95 -12.83 22.00
N SER A 255 24.28 -12.20 20.87
CA SER A 255 25.12 -10.98 20.85
C SER A 255 24.44 -9.78 21.50
N ASN A 256 23.10 -9.70 21.46
CA ASN A 256 22.32 -8.66 22.13
C ASN A 256 22.11 -8.94 23.63
N ARG A 257 22.18 -10.22 24.08
CA ARG A 257 22.24 -10.56 25.53
C ARG A 257 23.54 -10.13 26.19
N VAL A 258 24.68 -10.29 25.51
CA VAL A 258 26.00 -9.91 26.09
C VAL A 258 26.18 -8.40 26.20
N LYS A 259 25.49 -7.61 25.38
CA LYS A 259 25.52 -6.13 25.42
C LYS A 259 24.59 -5.52 26.49
N SER A 260 23.72 -6.33 27.09
CA SER A 260 22.72 -5.92 28.08
C SER A 260 23.00 -6.42 29.51
N SER A 261 24.15 -7.07 29.71
CA SER A 261 24.74 -7.47 31.00
C SER A 261 26.01 -6.68 31.30
#